data_AF-A0A7Y7ZBE4-F1
#
_entry.id   AF-A0A7Y7ZBE4-F1
#
_cell.length_a   1.000
_cell.length_b   1.000
_cell.length_c   1.000
_cell.angle_alpha   90.00
_cell.angle_beta   90.00
_cell.angle_gamma   90.00
#
_symmetry.space_group_name_H-M   'P 1'
#
loop_
_entity.id
_entity.type
_entity.pdbx_description
1 polymer ?
#
loop_
_entity_poly.entity_id
_entity_poly.type
_entity_poly.pdbx_seq_one_letter_code
_entity_poly.pdbx_strand_id
1 'polypeptide(L)' 'MLNLDGQVISDMERDDLHREVYRTQGKLTSCFGYDAMGRKPWQFASTLLAEKLTQVHNTGINTSLLVEHAYNPIHRR' A
#
# COMPACT_ATOMS: atom_id res chain seq x y z
N MET A 1 4.38 11.85 -4.96
CA MET A 1 4.93 12.73 -3.90
C MET A 1 4.04 13.96 -3.62
N LEU A 2 3.64 14.12 -2.37
CA LEU A 2 3.00 15.29 -1.77
C LEU A 2 3.99 15.90 -0.77
N ASN A 3 4.34 17.16 -0.98
CA ASN A 3 5.30 17.88 -0.13
C ASN A 3 4.65 19.12 0.49
N LEU A 4 5.06 19.41 1.73
CA LEU A 4 4.75 20.67 2.41
C LEU A 4 6.07 21.22 2.94
N ASP A 5 6.41 22.45 2.56
CA ASP A 5 7.63 23.15 3.00
C ASP A 5 8.94 22.37 2.75
N GLY A 6 9.01 21.63 1.65
CA GLY A 6 10.17 20.80 1.29
C GLY A 6 10.26 19.47 2.05
N GLN A 7 9.34 19.21 2.99
CA GLN A 7 9.20 17.91 3.65
C GLN A 7 8.23 17.03 2.87
N VAL A 8 8.64 15.78 2.62
CA VAL A 8 7.76 14.75 2.05
C VAL A 8 6.72 14.35 3.09
N ILE A 9 5.46 14.66 2.79
CA ILE A 9 4.32 14.30 3.63
C ILE A 9 3.80 12.92 3.22
N SER A 10 3.75 12.66 1.93
CA SER A 10 3.34 11.37 1.39
C SER A 10 4.04 11.08 0.07
N ASP A 11 4.41 9.83 -0.15
CA ASP A 11 4.88 9.38 -1.45
C ASP A 11 4.05 8.20 -1.97
N MET A 12 4.02 8.04 -3.29
CA MET A 12 3.20 7.06 -3.99
C MET A 12 3.99 6.45 -5.14
N GLU A 13 4.07 5.12 -5.18
CA GLU A 13 4.63 4.37 -6.30
C GLU A 13 3.51 3.76 -7.13
N ARG A 14 3.72 3.69 -8.45
CA ARG A 14 2.73 3.17 -9.41
C ARG A 14 3.33 2.09 -10.29
N ASP A 15 2.49 1.15 -10.72
CA ASP A 15 2.84 0.19 -11.76
C ASP A 15 2.78 0.81 -13.17
N ASP A 16 3.13 0.04 -14.20
CA ASP A 16 3.09 0.48 -15.61
C ASP A 16 1.67 0.87 -16.07
N LEU A 17 0.64 0.39 -15.37
CA LEU A 17 -0.76 0.74 -15.60
C LEU A 17 -1.18 2.00 -14.83
N HIS A 18 -0.22 2.71 -14.23
CA HIS A 18 -0.41 3.89 -13.40
C HIS A 18 -1.27 3.63 -12.16
N ARG A 19 -1.40 2.39 -11.71
CA ARG A 19 -2.13 2.04 -10.48
C ARG A 19 -1.19 2.13 -9.30
N GLU A 20 -1.67 2.69 -8.21
CA GLU A 20 -0.86 2.92 -7.01
C GLU A 20 -0.58 1.61 -6.28
N VAL A 21 0.68 1.18 -6.20
CA VAL A 21 1.08 -0.09 -5.57
C VAL A 21 1.70 0.09 -4.19
N TYR A 22 2.30 1.25 -3.92
CA TYR A 22 2.80 1.64 -2.60
C TYR A 22 2.43 3.07 -2.25
N ARG A 23 2.22 3.32 -0.96
CA ARG A 23 2.12 4.66 -0.37
C ARG A 23 2.97 4.76 0.86
N THR A 24 3.70 5.85 1.04
CA THR A 24 4.24 6.25 2.34
C THR A 24 3.50 7.49 2.83
N GLN A 25 3.19 7.57 4.12
CA GLN A 25 2.64 8.76 4.76
C GLN A 25 3.22 8.87 6.17
N GLY A 26 4.16 9.79 6.36
CA GLY A 26 5.01 9.80 7.55
C GLY A 26 5.73 8.45 7.72
N LYS A 27 5.46 7.74 8.83
CA LYS A 27 6.05 6.41 9.11
C LYS A 27 5.20 5.24 8.60
N LEU A 28 4.00 5.51 8.10
CA LEU A 28 3.08 4.48 7.63
C LEU A 28 3.37 4.18 6.17
N THR A 29 3.54 2.90 5.84
CA THR A 29 3.61 2.42 4.47
C THR A 29 2.41 1.53 4.19
N SER A 30 1.75 1.75 3.07
CA SER A 30 0.65 0.94 2.57
C SER A 30 1.02 0.27 1.26
N CYS A 31 0.48 -0.93 1.03
CA CYS A 31 0.67 -1.71 -0.19
C CYS A 31 -0.68 -2.16 -0.74
N PHE A 32 -0.78 -2.20 -2.06
CA PHE A 32 -2.02 -2.51 -2.76
C PHE A 32 -1.76 -3.56 -3.84
N GLY A 33 -2.62 -4.58 -3.89
CA GLY A 33 -2.65 -5.53 -4.99
C GLY A 33 -3.87 -5.30 -5.86
N TYR A 34 -3.69 -5.44 -7.18
CA TYR A 34 -4.76 -5.36 -8.16
C TYR A 34 -4.87 -6.65 -8.95
N ASP A 35 -6.09 -7.07 -9.27
CA ASP A 35 -6.32 -8.12 -10.24
C ASP A 35 -6.31 -7.59 -11.69
N ALA A 36 -6.46 -8.48 -12.66
CA ALA A 36 -6.49 -8.12 -14.09
C ALA A 36 -7.69 -7.23 -14.46
N MET A 37 -8.76 -7.22 -13.66
CA MET A 37 -9.92 -6.35 -13.85
C MET A 37 -9.74 -4.98 -13.19
N GLY A 38 -8.60 -4.72 -12.54
CA GLY A 38 -8.32 -3.47 -11.83
C GLY A 38 -9.02 -3.35 -10.48
N ARG A 39 -9.64 -4.43 -9.97
CA ARG A 39 -10.17 -4.45 -8.61
C ARG A 39 -9.00 -4.58 -7.64
N LYS A 40 -9.18 -4.08 -6.42
CA LYS A 40 -8.16 -4.11 -5.36
C LYS A 40 -8.49 -5.21 -4.32
N PRO A 41 -8.18 -6.50 -4.60
CA PRO A 41 -8.57 -7.62 -3.73
C PRO A 41 -7.92 -7.56 -2.34
N TRP A 42 -6.76 -6.93 -2.22
CA TRP A 42 -6.08 -6.81 -0.93
C TRP A 42 -5.35 -5.48 -0.80
N GLN A 43 -5.22 -5.06 0.46
CA GLN A 43 -4.35 -3.96 0.87
C GLN A 43 -3.86 -4.25 2.28
N PHE A 44 -2.68 -3.75 2.61
CA PHE A 44 -2.19 -3.79 3.98
C PHE A 44 -1.38 -2.53 4.30
N ALA A 45 -1.23 -2.24 5.58
CA ALA A 45 -0.38 -1.16 6.05
C ALA A 45 0.53 -1.63 7.19
N SER A 46 1.72 -1.06 7.25
CA SER A 46 2.73 -1.34 8.27
C SER A 46 3.60 -0.11 8.47
N THR A 47 4.30 -0.05 9.59
CA THR A 47 5.35 0.95 9.83
C THR A 47 6.71 0.53 9.24
N LEU A 48 6.77 -0.64 8.61
CA LEU A 48 7.94 -1.10 7.86
C LEU A 48 8.11 -0.29 6.56
N LEU A 49 9.36 -0.15 6.12
CA LEU A 49 9.72 0.49 4.84
C LEU A 49 9.18 -0.30 3.64
N ALA A 50 8.85 0.40 2.55
CA ALA A 50 8.32 -0.20 1.32
C ALA A 50 9.17 -1.37 0.79
N GLU A 51 10.50 -1.23 0.76
CA GLU A 51 11.45 -2.28 0.34
C GLU A 51 11.37 -3.57 1.18
N LYS A 52 11.00 -3.45 2.47
CA LYS A 52 10.79 -4.59 3.36
C LYS A 52 9.40 -5.21 3.18
N LEU A 53 8.43 -4.44 2.67
CA LEU A 53 7.10 -4.92 2.34
C LEU A 53 7.07 -5.66 0.99
N THR A 54 7.98 -5.34 0.07
CA THR A 54 8.18 -6.10 -1.17
C THR A 54 8.58 -7.55 -0.90
N GLN A 55 9.30 -7.84 0.19
CA GLN A 55 9.67 -9.20 0.60
C GLN A 55 8.50 -9.99 1.21
N VAL A 56 7.49 -9.30 1.76
CA VAL A 56 6.25 -9.93 2.26
C VAL A 56 5.39 -10.48 1.11
N HIS A 57 5.59 -9.98 -0.11
CA HIS A 57 4.82 -10.36 -1.30
C HIS A 57 5.18 -11.76 -1.86
N ASN A 58 6.30 -12.38 -1.45
CA ASN A 58 6.85 -13.53 -2.17
C ASN A 58 6.65 -14.92 -1.56
N THR A 59 6.20 -15.08 -0.31
CA THR A 59 5.93 -16.42 0.24
C THR A 59 4.90 -16.36 1.36
N GLY A 60 3.76 -17.04 1.21
CA GLY A 60 2.89 -17.50 2.31
C GLY A 60 2.69 -16.50 3.46
N ILE A 61 1.69 -15.62 3.29
CA ILE A 61 1.35 -14.49 4.15
C ILE A 61 1.48 -14.82 5.66
N ASN A 62 2.40 -14.13 6.35
CA ASN A 62 2.38 -14.01 7.80
C ASN A 62 1.58 -12.74 8.18
N THR A 63 0.31 -12.92 8.51
CA THR A 63 -0.66 -11.85 8.81
C THR A 63 -0.35 -11.09 10.11
N SER A 64 0.60 -11.55 10.93
CA SER A 64 0.85 -10.97 12.26
C SER A 64 1.45 -9.54 12.23
N LEU A 65 2.05 -9.14 11.10
CA LEU A 65 2.63 -7.81 10.89
C LEU A 65 1.73 -6.88 10.07
N LEU A 66 0.58 -7.37 9.61
CA LEU A 66 -0.36 -6.61 8.80
C LEU A 66 -1.36 -5.93 9.73
N VAL A 67 -1.43 -4.60 9.69
CA VAL A 67 -2.56 -3.88 10.29
C VAL A 67 -3.72 -4.03 9.31
N GLU A 68 -4.66 -4.91 9.61
CA GLU A 68 -5.94 -4.97 8.89
C GLU A 68 -6.71 -3.68 9.14
N HIS A 69 -6.85 -2.87 8.09
CA HIS A 69 -7.84 -1.81 8.09
C HIS A 69 -9.22 -2.46 7.95
N ALA A 70 -9.90 -2.70 9.08
CA ALA A 70 -11.27 -3.22 9.16
C ALA A 70 -12.32 -2.40 8.36
N TYR A 71 -11.92 -1.24 7.82
CA TYR A 71 -12.71 -0.41 6.92
C TYR A 71 -12.14 -0.45 5.50
N ASN A 72 -12.51 -1.48 4.75
CA ASN A 72 -12.37 -1.49 3.29
C ASN A 72 -13.76 -1.46 2.64
N PRO A 73 -14.44 -0.30 2.57
CA PRO A 73 -15.71 -0.21 1.89
C PRO A 73 -15.46 -0.20 0.38
N ILE A 74 -15.18 -1.38 -0.19
CA ILE A 74 -15.13 -1.59 -1.65
C ILE A 74 -16.53 -1.46 -2.28
N HIS A 75 -17.59 -1.33 -1.47
CA HIS A 75 -18.92 -0.96 -1.95
C HIS A 75 -19.09 0.56 -2.00
N ARG A 76 -18.47 1.23 -2.97
CA ARG A 76 -18.96 2.54 -3.43
C ARG A 76 -19.66 2.29 -4.77
N ARG A 77 -20.98 2.58 -4.75
CA ARG A 77 -22.00 2.48 -5.80
C ARG A 77 -21.52 2.58 -7.24
#